data_AF-A0A3S3MUG6-F1
#
_entry.id   AF-A0A3S3MUG6-F1
#
_cell.length_a   1.000
_cell.length_b   1.000
_cell.length_c   1.000
_cell.angle_alpha   90.00
_cell.angle_beta   90.00
_cell.angle_gamma   90.00
#
_symmetry.space_group_name_H-M   'P 1'
#
loop_
_entity.id
_entity.type
_entity.pdbx_description
1 polymer ?
#
loop_
_entity_poly.entity_id
_entity_poly.type
_entity_poly.pdbx_seq_one_letter_code
_entity_poly.pdbx_strand_id
1 'polypeptide(L)'
;MRSMEVFWLDSLVRKVVDLNVKFIVNDAMKVAAMEMGKKIKGNPTWELVKCPKQTGKKECGVYVMKFMKHLMEDSLVSSKSKLKELGEAATYGDEELNDL
;
A
#
# COMPACT_ATOMS: atom_id res chain seq x y z
N MET A 1 -3.71 -19.58 10.46
CA MET A 1 -4.80 -18.82 9.81
C MET A 1 -4.18 -17.55 9.25
N ARG A 2 -4.27 -17.28 7.94
CA ARG A 2 -3.72 -16.04 7.37
C ARG A 2 -4.65 -14.90 7.77
N SER A 3 -4.16 -13.93 8.55
CA SER A 3 -4.93 -12.72 8.87
C SER A 3 -5.14 -11.91 7.59
N MET A 4 -6.32 -11.33 7.44
CA MET A 4 -6.60 -10.43 6.33
C MET A 4 -6.12 -9.04 6.72
N GLU A 5 -4.99 -8.64 6.16
CA GLU A 5 -4.29 -7.39 6.48
C GLU A 5 -4.36 -6.45 5.28
N VAL A 6 -4.51 -5.15 5.56
CA VAL A 6 -4.47 -4.08 4.56
C VAL A 6 -3.42 -3.07 5.01
N PHE A 7 -2.43 -2.84 4.15
CA PHE A 7 -1.36 -1.86 4.39
C PHE A 7 -1.64 -0.59 3.60
N TRP A 8 -1.73 0.54 4.29
CA TRP A 8 -1.96 1.86 3.70
C TRP A 8 -0.63 2.57 3.43
N LEU A 9 -0.23 2.59 2.15
CA LEU A 9 0.90 3.35 1.64
C LEU A 9 0.40 4.69 1.10
N ASP A 10 0.90 5.79 1.64
CA ASP A 10 0.51 7.14 1.23
C ASP A 10 1.77 8.01 1.09
N SER A 11 2.13 8.39 -0.14
CA SER A 11 3.28 9.25 -0.38
C SER A 11 3.04 10.68 0.11
N LEU A 12 1.78 11.09 0.31
CA LEU A 12 1.48 12.40 0.83
C LEU A 12 1.84 12.50 2.33
N VAL A 13 2.14 13.71 2.77
CA VAL A 13 2.43 14.03 4.18
C VAL A 13 1.11 14.08 4.97
N ARG A 14 0.41 12.94 5.02
CA ARG A 14 -0.78 12.70 5.83
C ARG A 14 -0.46 11.66 6.90
N LYS A 15 -1.07 11.83 8.08
CA LYS A 15 -0.86 10.96 9.26
C LYS A 15 -2.04 10.04 9.56
N VAL A 16 -3.10 10.08 8.74
CA VAL A 16 -4.35 9.35 9.00
C VAL A 16 -4.82 8.63 7.74
N VAL A 17 -5.40 7.44 7.94
CA VAL A 17 -6.12 6.70 6.90
C VAL A 17 -7.47 7.37 6.68
N ASP A 18 -7.84 7.60 5.41
CA ASP A 18 -9.16 8.12 5.07
C ASP A 18 -10.24 7.07 5.41
N LEU A 19 -11.15 7.41 6.32
CA LEU A 19 -12.19 6.49 6.78
C LEU A 19 -13.15 6.10 5.65
N ASN A 20 -13.43 7.00 4.70
CA ASN A 20 -14.30 6.70 3.57
C ASN A 20 -13.64 5.67 2.66
N VAL A 21 -12.35 5.82 2.38
CA VAL A 21 -11.59 4.85 1.58
C VAL A 21 -11.54 3.49 2.30
N LYS A 22 -11.35 3.51 3.62
CA LYS A 22 -11.39 2.28 4.44
C LYS A 22 -12.70 1.53 4.30
N PHE A 23 -13.84 2.22 4.33
CA PHE A 23 -15.15 1.59 4.13
C PHE A 23 -15.31 1.02 2.72
N ILE A 24 -14.97 1.80 1.69
CA ILE A 24 -15.08 1.40 0.28
C ILE A 24 -14.24 0.15 0.01
N VAL A 25 -12.99 0.12 0.48
CA VAL A 25 -12.09 -1.03 0.29
C VAL A 25 -12.60 -2.26 1.04
N ASN A 26 -13.09 -2.11 2.28
CA ASN A 26 -13.65 -3.24 3.02
C ASN A 26 -14.84 -3.88 2.30
N ASP A 27 -15.73 -3.08 1.72
CA ASP A 27 -16.90 -3.59 1.00
C ASP A 27 -16.50 -4.17 -0.36
N ALA A 28 -15.58 -3.54 -1.09
CA ALA A 28 -15.03 -4.09 -2.33
C ALA A 28 -14.38 -5.47 -2.09
N MET A 29 -13.64 -5.64 -0.98
CA MET A 29 -13.05 -6.94 -0.62
C MET A 29 -14.11 -8.00 -0.34
N LYS A 30 -15.22 -7.65 0.33
CA LYS A 30 -16.34 -8.57 0.57
C LYS A 30 -16.99 -9.00 -0.75
N VAL A 31 -17.27 -8.04 -1.63
CA VAL A 31 -17.85 -8.30 -2.96
C VAL A 31 -16.95 -9.21 -3.78
N ALA A 32 -15.66 -8.87 -3.90
CA ALA A 32 -14.69 -9.69 -4.62
C ALA A 32 -14.58 -11.12 -4.06
N ALA A 33 -14.64 -11.29 -2.74
CA ALA A 33 -14.66 -12.63 -2.15
C ALA A 33 -15.94 -13.40 -2.50
N MET A 34 -17.11 -12.76 -2.45
CA MET A 34 -18.39 -13.38 -2.83
C MET A 34 -18.37 -13.83 -4.28
N GLU A 35 -17.85 -13.01 -5.20
CA GLU A 35 -17.69 -13.36 -6.62
C GLU A 35 -16.76 -14.57 -6.83
N MET A 36 -15.75 -14.72 -5.97
CA MET A 36 -14.85 -15.88 -5.96
C MET A 36 -15.41 -17.09 -5.19
N GLY A 37 -16.68 -17.06 -4.76
CA GLY A 37 -17.31 -18.13 -3.97
C GLY A 37 -16.73 -18.28 -2.55
N LYS A 38 -16.00 -17.27 -2.06
CA LYS A 38 -15.38 -17.24 -0.73
C LYS A 38 -16.21 -16.38 0.21
N LYS A 39 -16.15 -16.70 1.51
CA LYS A 39 -16.74 -15.86 2.56
C LYS A 39 -15.63 -15.30 3.44
N ILE A 40 -15.46 -13.98 3.41
CA ILE A 40 -14.63 -13.26 4.37
C ILE A 40 -15.43 -13.09 5.66
N LYS A 41 -14.81 -13.39 6.81
CA LYS A 41 -15.36 -13.10 8.14
C LYS A 41 -14.65 -11.87 8.72
N GLY A 42 -15.43 -10.88 9.13
CA GLY A 42 -14.91 -9.66 9.76
C GLY A 42 -14.28 -8.67 8.78
N ASN A 43 -13.81 -7.54 9.32
CA ASN A 43 -13.07 -6.54 8.58
C ASN A 43 -11.57 -6.86 8.64
N PRO A 44 -10.78 -6.52 7.59
CA PRO A 44 -9.33 -6.63 7.67
C PRO A 44 -8.75 -5.73 8.76
N THR A 45 -7.57 -6.09 9.24
CA THR A 45 -6.74 -5.21 10.08
C THR A 45 -6.04 -4.21 9.17
N TRP A 46 -6.22 -2.92 9.44
CA TRP A 46 -5.60 -1.84 8.68
C TRP A 46 -4.35 -1.34 9.39
N GLU A 47 -3.24 -1.24 8.66
CA GLU A 47 -1.98 -0.71 9.16
C GLU A 47 -1.53 0.48 8.30
N LEU A 48 -1.26 1.62 8.95
CA LEU A 48 -0.58 2.74 8.31
C LEU A 48 0.92 2.46 8.33
N VAL A 49 1.50 2.21 7.16
CA VAL A 49 2.92 1.88 7.03
C VAL A 49 3.74 3.11 6.68
N LYS A 50 4.99 3.15 7.14
CA LYS A 50 5.96 4.16 6.70
C LYS A 50 6.34 3.90 5.24
N CYS A 51 6.61 4.96 4.50
CA CYS A 51 7.06 4.91 3.10
C CYS A 51 7.69 6.26 2.71
N PRO A 52 8.45 6.31 1.60
CA PRO A 52 8.96 7.54 0.99
C PRO A 52 7.85 8.58 0.80
N LYS A 53 8.14 9.84 1.08
CA LYS A 53 7.16 10.93 1.05
C LYS A 53 7.47 11.92 -0.05
N GLN A 54 6.51 12.19 -0.93
CA GLN A 54 6.70 13.18 -1.98
C GLN A 54 6.89 14.58 -1.39
N THR A 55 7.80 15.35 -1.99
CA THR A 55 8.04 16.76 -1.66
C THR A 55 7.04 17.67 -2.36
N GLY A 56 6.66 17.34 -3.60
CA GLY A 56 5.65 18.04 -4.37
C GLY A 56 4.22 17.54 -4.13
N LYS A 57 3.31 17.94 -5.01
CA LYS A 57 1.86 17.63 -4.94
C LYS A 57 1.35 16.78 -6.08
N LYS A 58 2.19 16.42 -7.06
CA LYS A 58 1.76 15.82 -8.33
C LYS A 58 2.41 14.46 -8.61
N GLU A 59 3.33 14.03 -7.75
CA GLU A 59 4.12 12.82 -7.95
C GLU A 59 3.47 11.56 -7.37
N CYS A 60 2.28 11.64 -6.76
CA CYS A 60 1.69 10.51 -6.04
C CYS A 60 1.50 9.27 -6.91
N GLY A 61 1.18 9.43 -8.19
CA GLY A 61 1.10 8.33 -9.14
C GLY A 61 2.44 7.61 -9.35
N VAL A 62 3.55 8.37 -9.43
CA VAL A 62 4.91 7.84 -9.55
C VAL A 62 5.29 7.03 -8.32
N TYR A 63 5.02 7.56 -7.13
CA TYR A 63 5.29 6.85 -5.87
C TYR A 63 4.50 5.53 -5.78
N VAL A 64 3.21 5.54 -6.14
CA VAL A 64 2.38 4.33 -6.15
C VAL A 64 2.97 3.29 -7.11
N MET A 65 3.41 3.69 -8.31
CA MET A 65 4.06 2.78 -9.26
C MET A 65 5.37 2.19 -8.71
N LYS A 66 6.23 3.02 -8.09
CA LYS A 66 7.48 2.55 -7.45
C LYS A 66 7.20 1.60 -6.29
N PHE A 67 6.20 1.86 -5.45
CA PHE A 67 5.81 0.96 -4.36
C PHE A 67 5.33 -0.39 -4.91
N MET A 68 4.50 -0.38 -5.96
CA MET A 68 4.04 -1.61 -6.60
C MET A 68 5.20 -2.41 -7.20
N LYS A 69 6.14 -1.73 -7.89
CA LYS A 69 7.34 -2.36 -8.43
C LYS A 69 8.16 -3.04 -7.33
N HIS A 70 8.50 -2.30 -6.25
CA HIS A 70 9.23 -2.83 -5.09
C HIS A 70 8.53 -4.05 -4.48
N LEU A 71 7.20 -4.00 -4.29
CA LEU A 71 6.44 -5.11 -3.71
C LEU A 71 6.40 -6.36 -4.59
N MET A 72 6.49 -6.20 -5.92
CA MET A 72 6.49 -7.29 -6.89
C MET A 72 7.88 -7.87 -7.17
N GLU A 73 8.95 -7.09 -7.00
CA GLU A 73 10.34 -7.52 -7.18
C GLU A 73 10.76 -8.59 -6.17
N ASP A 74 11.40 -9.67 -6.60
CA ASP A 74 11.81 -10.80 -5.75
C ASP A 74 10.65 -11.45 -4.96
N SER A 75 10.03 -12.46 -5.56
CA SER A 75 8.93 -13.21 -4.97
C SER A 75 9.30 -14.04 -3.73
N LEU A 76 10.60 -14.20 -3.42
CA LEU A 76 11.06 -14.97 -2.26
C LEU A 76 10.99 -14.14 -0.97
N VAL A 77 11.04 -12.81 -1.08
CA VAL A 77 10.94 -11.90 0.06
C VAL A 77 9.47 -11.64 0.40
N SER A 78 9.13 -11.73 1.69
CA SER A 78 7.76 -11.52 2.15
C SER A 78 7.31 -10.06 1.96
N SER A 79 6.03 -9.84 1.68
CA SER A 79 5.48 -8.48 1.55
C SER A 79 5.71 -7.63 2.80
N LYS A 80 5.67 -8.23 4.01
CA LYS A 80 5.96 -7.52 5.27
C LYS A 80 7.41 -7.03 5.35
N SER A 81 8.37 -7.84 4.89
CA SER A 81 9.77 -7.45 4.83
C SER A 81 9.98 -6.27 3.86
N LYS A 82 9.36 -6.36 2.68
CA LYS A 82 9.43 -5.28 1.67
C LYS A 82 8.78 -3.98 2.15
N LEU A 83 7.68 -4.07 2.88
CA LEU A 83 7.03 -2.90 3.50
C LEU A 83 7.94 -2.25 4.56
N LYS A 84 8.70 -3.06 5.31
CA LYS A 84 9.68 -2.55 6.27
C LYS A 84 10.82 -1.82 5.57
N GLU A 85 11.37 -2.38 4.49
CA GLU A 85 12.39 -1.73 3.65
C GLU A 85 11.88 -0.40 3.10
N LEU A 86 10.66 -0.35 2.56
CA LEU A 86 10.03 0.92 2.15
C LEU A 86 9.93 1.91 3.32
N GLY A 87 9.62 1.44 4.52
CA GLY A 87 9.54 2.29 5.71
C GLY A 87 10.87 2.91 6.16
N GLU A 88 11.98 2.32 5.74
CA GLU A 88 13.35 2.76 6.03
C GLU A 88 13.97 3.53 4.85
N ALA A 89 13.39 3.43 3.65
CA ALA A 89 13.86 4.09 2.44
C ALA A 89 13.76 5.62 2.51
N ALA A 90 14.74 6.28 1.90
CA ALA A 90 14.71 7.72 1.69
C ALA A 90 13.62 8.12 0.68
N THR A 91 13.30 9.40 0.67
CA THR A 91 12.45 9.98 -0.38
C THR A 91 13.20 9.97 -1.71
N TYR A 92 12.51 9.60 -2.79
CA TYR A 92 13.09 9.54 -4.14
C TYR A 92 13.52 10.93 -4.61
N GLY A 93 14.72 11.01 -5.18
CA GLY A 93 15.23 12.21 -5.85
C GLY A 93 14.62 12.43 -7.24
N ASP A 94 14.86 13.61 -7.83
CA ASP A 94 14.29 13.97 -9.13
C ASP A 94 14.69 13.01 -10.26
N GLU A 95 15.94 12.54 -10.28
CA GLU A 95 16.42 11.54 -11.24
C GLU A 95 15.63 10.23 -11.10
N GLU A 96 15.51 9.73 -9.87
CA GLU A 96 14.76 8.51 -9.59
C GLU A 96 13.28 8.65 -9.99
N LEU A 97 12.67 9.82 -9.79
CA LEU A 97 11.27 10.07 -10.16
C LEU A 97 11.03 10.05 -11.67
N ASN A 98 12.05 10.36 -12.48
CA ASN A 98 11.98 10.35 -13.94
C ASN A 98 12.30 8.98 -14.55
N ASP A 99 12.94 8.08 -13.80
CA ASP A 99 13.34 6.72 -14.22
C ASP A 99 12.24 5.66 -13.99
N LEU A 100 11.04 5.87 -14.54
CA LEU A 100 9.96 4.86 -14.51
C LEU A 100 10.08 3.83 -15.63
#